data_AF-A0A6G5AEY4-F1
#
_entry.id   AF-A0A6G5AEY4-F1
#
_cell.length_a   1.000
_cell.length_b   1.000
_cell.length_c   1.000
_cell.angle_alpha   90.00
_cell.angle_beta   90.00
_cell.angle_gamma   90.00
#
_symmetry.space_group_name_H-M   'P 1'
#
loop_
_entity.id
_entity.type
_entity.pdbx_description
1 polymer ?
#
loop_
_entity_poly.entity_id
_entity_poly.type
_entity_poly.pdbx_seq_one_letter_code
_entity_poly.pdbx_strand_id
1 'polypeptide(L)'
;VEASDSRLIYYIGGYVARKSIATTKCTDCCAQLLLQNDGSLPAAACLTNAVNRGGLLHPSAKLNDLVTSLENAFTRCFSIKEMKSDSILDLISFLQLAKLTVVGCPDHSTELTNKVIKFYVLIRLHFLVKTQNASQGDKRKKMKMLKLRRVL
;
A
#
# COMPACT_ATOMS: atom_id res chain seq x y z
N VAL A 1 -14.04 5.46 12.59
CA VAL A 1 -12.72 5.67 11.93
C VAL A 1 -12.64 4.65 10.81
N GLU A 2 -12.56 5.08 9.55
CA GLU A 2 -12.33 4.15 8.44
C GLU A 2 -10.93 3.55 8.60
N ALA A 3 -10.84 2.23 8.52
CA ALA A 3 -9.59 1.50 8.65
C ALA A 3 -9.51 0.46 7.52
N SER A 4 -8.33 0.37 6.90
CA SER A 4 -8.08 -0.61 5.85
C SER A 4 -7.95 -2.01 6.45
N ASP A 5 -8.44 -3.02 5.73
CA ASP A 5 -8.40 -4.42 6.17
C ASP A 5 -6.95 -4.90 6.31
N SER A 6 -6.58 -5.36 7.51
CA SER A 6 -5.22 -5.81 7.82
C SER A 6 -4.74 -6.96 6.93
N ARG A 7 -5.66 -7.79 6.42
CA ARG A 7 -5.35 -8.88 5.50
C ARG A 7 -4.92 -8.37 4.13
N LEU A 8 -5.56 -7.29 3.67
CA LEU A 8 -5.20 -6.62 2.41
C LEU A 8 -3.89 -5.85 2.56
N ILE A 9 -3.67 -5.19 3.70
CA ILE A 9 -2.40 -4.53 4.02
C ILE A 9 -1.25 -5.54 3.96
N TYR A 10 -1.41 -6.68 4.63
CA TYR A 10 -0.40 -7.75 4.63
C TYR A 10 -0.12 -8.29 3.22
N TYR A 11 -1.19 -8.53 2.44
CA TYR A 11 -1.07 -8.95 1.03
C TYR A 11 -0.27 -7.95 0.18
N ILE A 12 -0.58 -6.65 0.31
CA ILE A 12 0.18 -5.58 -0.36
C ILE A 12 1.61 -5.51 0.17
N GLY A 13 1.83 -5.76 1.47
CA GLY A 13 3.16 -5.86 2.07
C GLY A 13 4.05 -6.88 1.36
N GLY A 14 3.50 -8.04 0.98
CA GLY A 14 4.20 -9.03 0.15
C GLY A 14 4.56 -8.53 -1.25
N TYR A 15 3.69 -7.73 -1.87
CA TYR A 15 3.97 -7.09 -3.15
C TYR A 15 5.07 -6.02 -3.03
N VAL A 16 5.03 -5.22 -1.97
CA VAL A 16 6.08 -4.24 -1.64
C VAL A 16 7.42 -4.95 -1.42
N ALA A 17 7.44 -6.05 -0.66
CA ALA A 17 8.64 -6.86 -0.45
C ALA A 17 9.24 -7.31 -1.79
N ARG A 18 8.41 -7.90 -2.67
CA ARG A 18 8.86 -8.33 -4.01
C ARG A 18 9.50 -7.19 -4.79
N LYS A 19 8.86 -6.02 -4.82
CA LYS A 19 9.35 -4.89 -5.60
C LYS A 19 10.65 -4.32 -5.01
N SER A 20 10.75 -4.25 -3.70
CA SER A 20 11.95 -3.78 -3.00
C SER A 20 13.13 -4.74 -3.23
N ILE A 21 12.91 -6.06 -3.14
CA ILE A 21 13.91 -7.08 -3.44
C ILE A 21 14.41 -6.98 -4.88
N ALA A 22 13.50 -6.78 -5.84
CA ALA A 22 13.88 -6.63 -7.24
C ALA A 22 14.72 -5.37 -7.54
N THR A 23 14.77 -4.40 -6.63
CA THR A 23 15.50 -3.13 -6.82
C THR A 23 16.75 -3.00 -5.96
N THR A 24 16.92 -3.84 -4.93
CA THR A 24 18.12 -3.86 -4.09
C THR A 24 19.04 -5.03 -4.46
N LYS A 25 20.36 -4.80 -4.37
CA LYS A 25 21.38 -5.85 -4.57
C LYS A 25 21.91 -6.41 -3.24
N CYS A 26 21.54 -5.80 -2.11
CA CYS A 26 22.01 -6.19 -0.78
C CYS A 26 21.20 -7.40 -0.28
N THR A 27 21.88 -8.52 -0.06
CA THR A 27 21.29 -9.77 0.44
C THR A 27 20.68 -9.61 1.83
N ASP A 28 21.33 -8.85 2.71
CA ASP A 28 20.86 -8.63 4.08
C ASP A 28 19.56 -7.83 4.09
N CYS A 29 19.45 -6.83 3.21
CA CYS A 29 18.21 -6.11 2.99
C CYS A 29 17.10 -7.03 2.49
N CYS A 30 17.38 -7.88 1.50
CA CYS A 30 16.41 -8.85 1.00
C CYS A 30 15.90 -9.77 2.11
N ALA A 31 16.80 -10.29 2.95
CA ALA A 31 16.45 -11.15 4.07
C ALA A 31 15.57 -10.42 5.10
N GLN A 32 15.88 -9.17 5.42
CA GLN A 32 15.09 -8.40 6.38
C GLN A 32 13.71 -7.97 5.87
N LEU A 33 13.45 -8.02 4.57
CA LEU A 33 12.15 -7.68 3.99
C LEU A 33 11.15 -8.85 4.02
N LEU A 34 11.63 -10.08 4.19
CA LEU A 34 10.81 -11.29 4.16
C LEU A 34 10.66 -11.94 5.54
N LEU A 35 9.53 -12.58 5.75
CA LEU A 35 9.35 -13.50 6.85
C LEU A 35 10.32 -14.68 6.66
N GLN A 36 11.09 -14.99 7.69
CA GLN A 36 12.00 -16.13 7.70
C GLN A 36 11.23 -17.43 7.90
N ASN A 37 11.77 -18.55 7.41
CA ASN A 37 11.07 -19.85 7.31
C ASN A 37 10.63 -20.44 8.67
N ASP A 38 11.19 -19.95 9.77
CA ASP A 38 10.90 -20.32 11.15
C ASP A 38 9.82 -19.45 11.82
N GLY A 39 9.39 -18.37 11.17
CA GLY A 39 8.41 -17.45 11.71
C GLY A 39 6.99 -17.99 11.62
N SER A 40 6.25 -17.95 12.73
CA SER A 40 4.81 -18.18 12.70
C SER A 40 4.12 -17.10 11.85
N LEU A 41 3.22 -17.55 10.97
CA LEU A 41 2.45 -16.63 10.14
C LEU A 41 1.47 -15.84 11.03
N PRO A 42 1.41 -14.51 10.89
CA PRO A 42 0.43 -13.71 11.62
C PRO A 42 -0.99 -13.98 11.11
N ALA A 43 -2.01 -13.73 11.94
CA ALA A 43 -3.42 -13.92 11.54
C ALA A 43 -3.80 -13.14 10.26
N ALA A 44 -3.18 -11.98 10.03
CA ALA A 44 -3.38 -11.17 8.83
C ALA A 44 -2.94 -11.89 7.52
N ALA A 45 -2.10 -12.92 7.62
CA ALA A 45 -1.65 -13.71 6.48
C ALA A 45 -2.74 -14.62 5.90
N CYS A 46 -3.89 -14.80 6.56
CA CYS A 46 -4.92 -15.77 6.18
C CYS A 46 -5.40 -15.60 4.73
N LEU A 47 -5.63 -14.36 4.27
CA LEU A 47 -6.00 -14.07 2.89
C LEU A 47 -4.88 -14.45 1.93
N THR A 48 -3.66 -14.02 2.22
CA THR A 48 -2.49 -14.27 1.38
C THR A 48 -2.28 -15.77 1.22
N ASN A 49 -2.42 -16.54 2.32
CA ASN A 49 -2.30 -17.99 2.30
C ASN A 49 -3.42 -18.65 1.49
N ALA A 50 -4.68 -18.20 1.67
CA ALA A 50 -5.83 -18.76 0.97
C ALA A 50 -5.75 -18.59 -0.56
N VAL A 51 -5.11 -17.52 -1.04
CA VAL A 51 -4.94 -17.25 -2.48
C VAL A 51 -3.55 -17.62 -3.01
N ASN A 52 -2.66 -18.13 -2.16
CA ASN A 52 -1.30 -18.47 -2.56
C ASN A 52 -1.28 -19.70 -3.46
N ARG A 53 -0.51 -19.63 -4.54
CA ARG A 53 -0.27 -20.74 -5.49
C ARG A 53 1.23 -21.04 -5.62
N GLY A 54 1.98 -20.84 -4.54
CA GLY A 54 3.44 -21.03 -4.48
C GLY A 54 4.26 -19.82 -4.91
N GLY A 55 3.62 -18.71 -5.29
CA GLY A 55 4.29 -17.53 -5.81
C GLY A 55 4.33 -16.34 -4.85
N LEU A 56 3.46 -16.27 -3.83
CA LEU A 56 3.32 -15.06 -3.00
C LEU A 56 4.40 -14.98 -1.92
N LEU A 57 4.83 -13.75 -1.62
CA LEU A 57 5.84 -13.48 -0.59
C LEU A 57 5.16 -12.99 0.68
N HIS A 58 5.71 -13.40 1.81
CA HIS A 58 5.29 -12.96 3.13
C HIS A 58 6.26 -11.87 3.62
N PRO A 59 5.77 -10.63 3.89
CA PRO A 59 6.63 -9.58 4.40
C PRO A 59 7.12 -9.91 5.82
N SER A 60 8.30 -9.42 6.16
CA SER A 60 8.78 -9.43 7.55
C SER A 60 7.87 -8.58 8.44
N ALA A 61 7.92 -8.81 9.75
CA ALA A 61 7.16 -8.01 10.72
C ALA A 61 7.44 -6.51 10.58
N LYS A 62 8.73 -6.12 10.51
CA LYS A 62 9.14 -4.71 10.34
C LYS A 62 8.58 -4.08 9.06
N LEU A 63 8.62 -4.82 7.95
CA LEU A 63 8.07 -4.31 6.69
C LEU A 63 6.55 -4.18 6.76
N ASN A 64 5.86 -5.15 7.36
CA ASN A 64 4.43 -5.09 7.56
C ASN A 64 4.01 -3.91 8.45
N ASP A 65 4.77 -3.61 9.50
CA ASP A 65 4.52 -2.48 10.40
C ASP A 65 4.70 -1.13 9.68
N LEU A 66 5.75 -1.01 8.85
CA LEU A 66 5.96 0.16 8.00
C LEU A 66 4.79 0.34 7.04
N VAL A 67 4.41 -0.71 6.30
CA VAL A 67 3.31 -0.66 5.33
C VAL A 67 1.97 -0.34 6.02
N THR A 68 1.73 -0.90 7.20
CA THR A 68 0.54 -0.61 8.02
C THR A 68 0.51 0.86 8.44
N SER A 69 1.64 1.41 8.88
CA SER A 69 1.75 2.83 9.26
C SER A 69 1.49 3.75 8.07
N LEU A 70 2.05 3.41 6.89
CA LEU A 70 1.81 4.14 5.66
C LEU A 70 0.35 4.09 5.22
N GLU A 71 -0.30 2.93 5.33
CA GLU A 71 -1.71 2.79 5.02
C GLU A 71 -2.58 3.61 5.95
N ASN A 72 -2.33 3.55 7.25
CA ASN A 72 -3.07 4.32 8.23
C ASN A 72 -2.93 5.84 7.99
N ALA A 73 -1.72 6.29 7.63
CA ALA A 73 -1.47 7.67 7.21
C ALA A 73 -2.29 8.03 5.96
N PHE A 74 -2.22 7.18 4.94
CA PHE A 74 -2.92 7.39 3.67
C PHE A 74 -4.44 7.46 3.88
N THR A 75 -5.03 6.48 4.58
CA THR A 75 -6.47 6.46 4.87
C THR A 75 -6.90 7.71 5.65
N ARG A 76 -6.13 8.18 6.64
CA ARG A 76 -6.44 9.43 7.35
C ARG A 76 -6.46 10.65 6.43
N CYS A 77 -5.49 10.76 5.52
CA CYS A 77 -5.40 11.92 4.61
C CYS A 77 -6.48 11.91 3.52
N PHE A 78 -6.86 10.73 3.00
CA PHE A 78 -7.70 10.61 1.81
C PHE A 78 -9.13 10.11 2.06
N SER A 79 -9.47 9.61 3.26
CA SER A 79 -10.86 9.27 3.61
C SER A 79 -11.70 10.49 3.98
N ILE A 80 -11.09 11.53 4.56
CA ILE A 80 -11.82 12.68 5.14
C ILE A 80 -11.96 13.83 4.14
N LYS A 81 -11.00 13.98 3.22
CA LYS A 81 -10.94 15.12 2.28
C LYS A 81 -11.16 14.63 0.86
N GLU A 82 -11.97 15.35 0.08
CA GLU A 82 -11.90 15.24 -1.38
C GLU A 82 -10.46 15.48 -1.82
N MET A 83 -9.95 14.63 -2.71
CA MET A 83 -8.56 14.68 -3.17
C MET A 83 -8.30 16.04 -3.85
N LYS A 84 -7.51 16.88 -3.20
CA LYS A 84 -7.01 18.15 -3.75
C LYS A 84 -5.54 17.97 -4.15
N SER A 85 -5.03 18.88 -4.98
CA SER A 85 -3.60 18.91 -5.34
C SER A 85 -2.69 18.86 -4.11
N ASP A 86 -3.11 19.51 -3.03
CA ASP A 86 -2.31 19.71 -1.83
C ASP A 86 -2.38 18.52 -0.86
N SER A 87 -3.29 17.55 -1.09
CA SER A 87 -3.44 16.35 -0.25
C SER A 87 -2.17 15.49 -0.23
N ILE A 88 -1.33 15.59 -1.26
CA ILE A 88 -0.01 14.92 -1.31
C ILE A 88 0.98 15.59 -0.35
N LEU A 89 0.95 16.93 -0.26
CA LEU A 89 1.82 17.68 0.66
C LEU A 89 1.40 17.44 2.12
N ASP A 90 0.09 17.36 2.39
CA ASP A 90 -0.45 16.94 3.69
C ASP A 90 0.07 15.55 4.08
N LEU A 91 0.05 14.58 3.15
CA LEU A 91 0.55 13.23 3.39
C LEU A 91 2.05 13.24 3.70
N ILE A 92 2.86 13.94 2.89
CA ILE A 92 4.32 14.01 3.10
C ILE A 92 4.62 14.63 4.47
N SER A 93 3.94 15.72 4.83
CA SER A 93 4.12 16.38 6.13
C SER A 93 3.74 15.46 7.28
N PHE A 94 2.65 14.70 7.14
CA PHE A 94 2.25 13.70 8.14
C PHE A 94 3.27 12.58 8.29
N LEU A 95 3.82 12.08 7.17
CA LEU A 95 4.84 11.03 7.18
C LEU A 95 6.15 11.48 7.81
N GLN A 96 6.52 12.76 7.69
CA GLN A 96 7.70 13.33 8.34
C GLN A 96 7.53 13.41 9.87
N LEU A 97 6.32 13.63 10.36
CA LEU A 97 6.01 13.67 11.79
C LEU A 97 5.79 12.27 12.39
N ALA A 98 5.41 11.30 11.56
CA ALA A 98 5.17 9.93 11.99
C ALA A 98 6.49 9.21 12.32
N LYS A 99 6.53 8.53 13.47
CA LYS A 99 7.61 7.58 13.78
C LYS A 99 7.42 6.31 12.96
N LEU A 100 8.01 6.27 11.77
CA LEU A 100 7.94 5.12 10.87
C LEU A 100 8.97 4.05 11.24
N THR A 101 8.58 2.78 11.13
CA THR A 101 9.49 1.65 11.28
C THR A 101 10.51 1.65 10.15
N VAL A 102 11.79 1.62 10.51
CA VAL A 102 12.90 1.57 9.53
C VAL A 102 13.17 0.11 9.13
N VAL A 103 13.39 -0.12 7.84
CA VAL A 103 13.71 -1.43 7.25
C VAL A 103 15.05 -1.39 6.52
N GLY A 104 15.79 -2.50 6.55
CA GLY A 104 17.08 -2.65 5.88
C GLY A 104 18.24 -2.79 6.86
N CYS A 105 19.38 -3.25 6.34
CA CYS A 105 20.60 -3.38 7.13
C CYS A 105 21.17 -1.99 7.52
N PRO A 106 22.10 -1.92 8.48
CA PRO A 106 22.62 -0.65 9.00
C PRO A 106 23.04 0.34 7.91
N ASP A 107 23.69 -0.16 6.84
CA ASP A 107 24.24 0.66 5.76
C ASP A 107 23.16 1.22 4.80
N HIS A 108 22.06 0.48 4.60
CA HIS A 108 21.06 0.79 3.57
C HIS A 108 19.68 1.13 4.14
N SER A 109 19.53 1.14 5.46
CA SER A 109 18.25 1.29 6.16
C SER A 109 17.46 2.53 5.71
N THR A 110 18.11 3.70 5.70
CA THR A 110 17.52 4.97 5.26
C THR A 110 17.11 4.94 3.79
N GLU A 111 18.02 4.50 2.91
CA GLU A 111 17.76 4.47 1.47
C GLU A 111 16.62 3.51 1.12
N LEU A 112 16.64 2.30 1.67
CA LEU A 112 15.63 1.28 1.43
C LEU A 112 14.26 1.70 1.96
N THR A 113 14.22 2.25 3.18
CA THR A 113 12.98 2.74 3.78
C THR A 113 12.37 3.84 2.91
N ASN A 114 13.16 4.81 2.45
CA ASN A 114 12.67 5.87 1.56
C ASN A 114 12.16 5.33 0.21
N LYS A 115 12.83 4.32 -0.37
CA LYS A 115 12.35 3.65 -1.59
C LYS A 115 11.00 2.96 -1.36
N VAL A 116 10.85 2.26 -0.23
CA VAL A 116 9.60 1.59 0.16
C VAL A 116 8.47 2.61 0.34
N ILE A 117 8.72 3.70 1.08
CA ILE A 117 7.74 4.76 1.31
C ILE A 117 7.29 5.37 -0.03
N LYS A 118 8.25 5.80 -0.85
CA LYS A 118 7.97 6.41 -2.16
C LYS A 118 7.16 5.47 -3.04
N PHE A 119 7.57 4.20 -3.14
CA PHE A 119 6.86 3.21 -3.93
C PHE A 119 5.42 3.00 -3.42
N TYR A 120 5.26 2.79 -2.12
CA TYR A 120 3.95 2.54 -1.51
C TYR A 120 2.97 3.70 -1.75
N VAL A 121 3.40 4.93 -1.48
CA VAL A 121 2.56 6.13 -1.65
C VAL A 121 2.13 6.27 -3.11
N LEU A 122 3.05 6.08 -4.06
CA LEU A 122 2.74 6.16 -5.49
C LEU A 122 1.73 5.10 -5.93
N ILE A 123 1.89 3.84 -5.50
CA ILE A 123 0.93 2.79 -5.88
C ILE A 123 -0.46 3.05 -5.26
N ARG A 124 -0.54 3.51 -4.01
CA ARG A 124 -1.82 3.77 -3.35
C ARG A 124 -2.53 4.94 -4.00
N LEU A 125 -1.81 6.01 -4.34
CA LEU A 125 -2.36 7.14 -5.07
C LEU A 125 -2.87 6.72 -6.46
N HIS A 126 -2.09 5.90 -7.18
CA HIS A 126 -2.53 5.38 -8.47
C HIS A 126 -3.84 4.59 -8.35
N PHE A 127 -3.94 3.68 -7.37
CA PHE A 127 -5.18 2.92 -7.16
C PHE A 127 -6.36 3.79 -6.75
N LEU A 128 -6.14 4.81 -5.92
CA LEU A 128 -7.15 5.77 -5.52
C LEU A 128 -7.71 6.51 -6.75
N VAL A 129 -6.83 7.13 -7.53
CA VAL A 129 -7.22 7.89 -8.74
C VAL A 129 -7.90 6.99 -9.77
N LYS A 130 -7.37 5.77 -9.99
CA LYS A 130 -7.99 4.79 -10.89
C LYS A 130 -9.43 4.45 -10.46
N THR A 131 -9.65 4.25 -9.16
CA THR A 131 -10.98 3.93 -8.59
C THR A 131 -11.94 5.12 -8.75
N GLN A 132 -11.47 6.32 -8.45
CA GLN A 132 -12.28 7.54 -8.63
C GLN A 132 -12.66 7.76 -10.10
N ASN A 133 -11.71 7.62 -11.02
CA ASN A 133 -11.95 7.76 -12.46
C ASN A 133 -12.95 6.73 -12.99
N ALA A 134 -12.86 5.48 -12.54
CA ALA A 134 -13.84 4.44 -12.88
C ALA A 134 -15.25 4.83 -12.39
N SER A 135 -15.37 5.27 -11.14
CA SER A 135 -16.65 5.70 -10.56
C SER A 135 -17.29 6.87 -11.32
N GLN A 136 -16.48 7.84 -11.77
CA GLN A 136 -16.96 8.96 -12.58
C GLN A 136 -17.39 8.49 -13.97
N GLY A 137 -16.66 7.56 -14.57
CA GLY A 137 -17.03 6.91 -15.83
C GLY A 137 -18.40 6.22 -15.74
N ASP A 138 -18.65 5.47 -14.68
CA ASP A 138 -19.92 4.78 -14.47
C ASP A 138 -21.08 5.74 -14.22
N LYS A 139 -20.86 6.82 -13.46
CA LYS A 139 -21.84 7.91 -13.30
C LYS A 139 -22.20 8.55 -14.65
N ARG A 140 -21.20 8.83 -15.51
CA ARG A 140 -21.43 9.39 -16.86
C ARG A 140 -22.21 8.42 -17.74
N LYS A 141 -21.90 7.12 -17.72
CA LYS A 141 -22.66 6.08 -18.44
C LYS A 141 -24.12 6.03 -17.99
N LYS A 142 -24.36 5.98 -16.68
CA LYS A 142 -25.72 6.00 -16.10
C LYS A 142 -26.50 7.25 -16.54
N MET A 143 -25.87 8.43 -16.48
CA MET A 143 -26.50 9.68 -16.92
C MET A 143 -26.86 9.67 -18.41
N LYS A 144 -25.99 9.11 -19.28
CA LYS A 144 -26.30 8.93 -20.71
C LYS A 144 -27.50 8.00 -20.93
N MET A 145 -27.56 6.87 -20.22
CA MET A 145 -28.69 5.94 -20.31
C MET A 145 -30.00 6.57 -19.86
N LEU A 146 -29.98 7.40 -18.81
CA LEU A 146 -31.16 8.14 -18.35
C LEU A 146 -31.63 9.18 -19.36
N LYS A 147 -30.72 9.85 -20.08
CA LYS A 147 -31.08 10.78 -21.16
C LYS A 147 -31.71 10.06 -22.34
N LEU A 148 -31.16 8.92 -22.76
CA LEU A 148 -31.72 8.10 -23.85
C LEU A 148 -33.15 7.63 -23.55
N ARG A 149 -33.44 7.24 -22.29
CA ARG A 149 -34.78 6.83 -21.86
C ARG A 149 -35.84 7.95 -21.85
N ARG A 150 -35.44 9.22 -21.94
CA ARG A 150 -36.38 10.36 -22.00
C ARG A 150 -36.72 10.79 -23.42
N VAL A 151 -36.02 10.24 -24.41
CA VAL A 151 -36.19 10.56 -25.84
C VAL A 151 -37.00 9.47 -26.56
N LEU A 152 -37.13 8.29 -25.96
CA LEU A 152 -38.06 7.22 -26.32
C LEU A 152 -39.35 7.37 -25.52
#